data_AF-A0A368DC80-F1
#
_entry.id   AF-A0A368DC80-F1
#
_cell.length_a   1.000
_cell.length_b   1.000
_cell.length_c   1.000
_cell.angle_alpha   90.00
_cell.angle_beta   90.00
_cell.angle_gamma   90.00
#
_symmetry.space_group_name_H-M   'P 1'
#
loop_
_entity.id
_entity.type
_entity.pdbx_description
1 polymer ?
#
loop_
_entity_poly.entity_id
_entity_poly.type
_entity_poly.pdbx_seq_one_letter_code
_entity_poly.pdbx_strand_id
1 'polypeptide(L)'
;MLFFLLLIFSFSSHSQDLDVNKGKSLFNANCAACHKLNKNLIGPALAGVSEKYEKEWLYTWIKNSSAMIKSGDERAVAIWEEYNKAAMNAFPQLSNEDIDNILAYTDYKPEPVVAATALSSGTVQLEPQSSLSQDLVLVALIIILLVLTTMLYLVNKTLRDIATRNGIVVEEKQIKPSTPIWKLFIRNQFLVFCSVVFFLLSSAYFAYGWLMQVGIDQGYMPIQPIHYSHKIHSGANQIDCQYCHSSARVSKHSGIPSLNVCMNCHENIAEYNGEEDLEKGYTKEFYTSEIKKLYKAVGWDEEKRIYTGDVEPVKWVRIHNLPDFVYFNHSQHVNVAGIECQTCHGPVEEMEIAYQHSSLTMGWCINCHRESNIKVKDNDYYTKIHEELSKKYGVEKLTIAQMGGLECGKCHY
;
A
#
# COMPACT_ATOMS: atom_id res chain seq x y z
N MET A 1 59.25 -24.20 -64.99
CA MET A 1 59.03 -25.39 -64.15
C MET A 1 59.25 -24.98 -62.71
N LEU A 2 58.19 -25.03 -61.89
CA LEU A 2 58.14 -24.90 -60.42
C LEU A 2 58.59 -23.55 -59.79
N PHE A 3 57.99 -22.99 -58.74
CA PHE A 3 56.69 -23.12 -58.08
C PHE A 3 56.63 -21.89 -57.15
N PHE A 4 55.57 -21.09 -57.22
CA PHE A 4 55.38 -19.86 -56.46
C PHE A 4 54.64 -20.22 -55.16
N LEU A 5 55.22 -19.95 -53.98
CA LEU A 5 54.54 -20.09 -52.68
C LEU A 5 54.78 -18.82 -51.86
N LEU A 6 53.87 -17.85 -52.01
CA LEU A 6 53.83 -16.62 -51.24
C LEU A 6 52.60 -16.68 -50.34
N LEU A 7 52.86 -16.87 -49.05
CA LEU A 7 51.90 -16.82 -47.95
C LEU A 7 51.39 -15.37 -47.82
N ILE A 8 50.13 -15.14 -48.18
CA ILE A 8 49.43 -13.87 -47.94
C ILE A 8 48.80 -13.97 -46.55
N PHE A 9 49.35 -13.21 -45.60
CA PHE A 9 48.73 -12.95 -44.30
C PHE A 9 47.53 -12.02 -44.53
N SER A 10 46.31 -12.55 -44.44
CA SER A 10 45.10 -11.74 -44.41
C SER A 10 45.02 -11.00 -43.06
N PHE A 11 45.33 -9.71 -43.04
CA PHE A 11 44.91 -8.82 -41.96
C PHE A 11 43.39 -8.62 -42.07
N SER A 12 42.63 -9.34 -41.26
CA SER A 12 41.22 -9.03 -41.02
C SER A 12 41.15 -7.84 -40.06
N SER A 13 40.91 -6.65 -40.60
CA SER A 13 40.50 -5.48 -39.83
C SER A 13 39.12 -5.76 -39.21
N HIS A 14 39.06 -6.10 -37.92
CA HIS A 14 37.82 -6.08 -37.16
C HIS A 14 37.46 -4.62 -36.87
N SER A 15 36.50 -4.08 -37.61
CA SER A 15 35.69 -2.97 -37.10
C SER A 15 34.81 -3.53 -35.99
N GLN A 16 35.02 -3.11 -34.75
CA GLN A 16 34.10 -3.45 -33.66
C GLN A 16 32.83 -2.63 -33.85
N ASP A 17 31.72 -3.29 -34.13
CA ASP A 17 30.40 -2.65 -34.13
C ASP A 17 30.03 -2.24 -32.69
N LEU A 18 29.44 -1.05 -32.53
CA LEU A 18 29.01 -0.52 -31.24
C LEU A 18 27.86 -1.35 -30.67
N ASP A 19 27.99 -1.77 -29.40
CA ASP A 19 27.02 -2.60 -28.71
C ASP A 19 26.13 -1.76 -27.78
N VAL A 20 24.91 -1.46 -28.25
CA VAL A 20 23.87 -0.72 -27.52
C VAL A 20 23.46 -1.42 -26.23
N ASN A 21 23.47 -2.75 -26.17
CA ASN A 21 23.09 -3.50 -24.97
C ASN A 21 24.17 -3.41 -23.89
N LYS A 22 25.44 -3.52 -24.28
CA LYS A 22 26.59 -3.24 -23.40
C LYS A 22 26.54 -1.79 -22.91
N GLY A 23 26.26 -0.84 -23.80
CA GLY A 23 26.04 0.56 -23.50
C GLY A 23 24.96 0.81 -22.44
N LYS A 24 23.79 0.18 -22.62
CA LYS A 24 22.68 0.25 -21.66
C LYS A 24 23.08 -0.27 -20.27
N SER A 25 23.80 -1.38 -20.21
CA SER A 25 24.29 -1.94 -18.95
C SER A 25 25.24 -0.98 -18.23
N LEU A 26 26.22 -0.44 -18.96
CA LEU A 26 27.18 0.53 -18.44
C LEU A 26 26.52 1.84 -17.99
N PHE A 27 25.55 2.33 -18.76
CA PHE A 27 24.75 3.51 -18.42
C PHE A 27 23.96 3.28 -17.12
N ASN A 28 23.27 2.14 -17.00
CA ASN A 28 22.49 1.81 -15.81
C ASN A 28 23.37 1.68 -14.56
N ALA A 29 24.59 1.17 -14.72
CA ALA A 29 25.53 1.01 -13.61
C ALA A 29 26.18 2.33 -13.16
N ASN A 30 26.48 3.25 -14.09
CA ASN A 30 27.36 4.40 -13.79
C ASN A 30 26.70 5.77 -13.96
N CYS A 31 25.64 5.89 -14.76
CA CYS A 31 25.11 7.18 -15.22
C CYS A 31 23.63 7.40 -14.85
N ALA A 32 22.82 6.34 -14.80
CA ALA A 32 21.36 6.41 -14.64
C ALA A 32 20.86 7.01 -13.31
N ALA A 33 21.75 7.08 -12.31
CA ALA A 33 21.51 7.73 -11.03
C ALA A 33 21.44 9.26 -11.16
N CYS A 34 22.21 9.85 -12.07
CA CYS A 34 22.30 11.31 -12.25
C CYS A 34 21.68 11.81 -13.57
N HIS A 35 21.59 10.95 -14.58
CA HIS A 35 21.10 11.30 -15.91
C HIS A 35 19.91 10.47 -16.34
N LYS A 36 19.00 11.07 -17.12
CA LYS A 36 17.97 10.37 -17.90
C LYS A 36 18.18 10.68 -19.39
N LEU A 37 17.59 9.87 -20.27
CA LEU A 37 17.73 10.07 -21.70
C LEU A 37 17.04 11.35 -22.16
N ASN A 38 15.76 11.53 -21.83
CA ASN A 38 14.92 12.58 -22.41
C ASN A 38 14.52 13.68 -21.43
N LYS A 39 15.06 13.69 -20.20
CA LYS A 39 14.71 14.69 -19.18
C LYS A 39 15.88 15.02 -18.25
N ASN A 40 15.87 16.21 -17.70
CA ASN A 40 16.87 16.65 -16.74
C ASN A 40 16.65 15.96 -15.38
N LEU A 41 17.75 15.63 -14.70
CA LEU A 41 17.76 15.14 -13.32
C LEU A 41 18.88 15.89 -12.57
N ILE A 42 19.84 15.21 -11.95
CA ILE A 42 21.00 15.88 -11.34
C ILE A 42 21.87 16.50 -12.44
N GLY A 43 22.00 15.81 -13.58
CA GLY A 43 22.61 16.32 -14.79
C GLY A 43 21.63 16.46 -15.96
N PRO A 44 22.10 16.98 -17.12
CA PRO A 44 21.31 17.14 -18.33
C PRO A 44 20.75 15.82 -18.87
N ALA A 45 19.66 15.93 -19.63
CA ALA A 45 19.21 14.88 -20.55
C ALA A 45 20.34 14.51 -21.52
N LEU A 46 20.58 13.19 -21.71
CA LEU A 46 21.70 12.70 -22.51
C LEU A 46 21.33 12.25 -23.94
N ALA A 47 20.06 12.22 -24.30
CA ALA A 47 19.67 11.91 -25.67
C ALA A 47 20.20 12.97 -26.65
N GLY A 48 20.95 12.54 -27.66
CA GLY A 48 21.53 13.42 -28.67
C GLY A 48 22.80 14.14 -28.21
N VAL A 49 23.42 13.74 -27.09
CA VAL A 49 24.61 14.43 -26.55
C VAL A 49 25.81 14.35 -27.50
N SER A 50 25.93 13.27 -28.29
CA SER A 50 27.01 13.11 -29.27
C SER A 50 26.86 14.00 -30.50
N GLU A 51 25.68 14.57 -30.73
CA GLU A 51 25.48 15.59 -31.77
C GLU A 51 25.90 16.98 -31.28
N LYS A 52 25.88 17.22 -29.96
CA LYS A 52 26.16 18.52 -29.33
C LYS A 52 27.64 18.74 -29.04
N TYR A 53 28.42 17.69 -28.77
CA TYR A 53 29.83 17.78 -28.39
C TYR A 53 30.70 16.81 -29.18
N GLU A 54 31.96 17.18 -29.41
CA GLU A 54 32.89 16.29 -30.10
C GLU A 54 33.23 15.06 -29.24
N LYS A 55 33.38 13.92 -29.91
CA LYS A 55 33.64 12.62 -29.26
C LYS A 55 34.86 12.64 -28.33
N GLU A 56 35.95 13.28 -28.74
CA GLU A 56 37.17 13.43 -27.94
C GLU A 56 36.95 14.30 -26.69
N TRP A 57 36.09 15.32 -26.79
CA TRP A 57 35.71 16.15 -25.65
C TRP A 57 34.85 15.33 -24.66
N LEU A 58 33.92 14.52 -25.17
CA LEU A 58 33.11 13.63 -24.34
C LEU A 58 33.96 12.58 -23.60
N TYR A 59 35.02 12.04 -24.22
CA TYR A 59 35.93 11.13 -23.52
C TYR A 59 36.63 11.79 -22.33
N THR A 60 37.12 13.01 -22.52
CA THR A 60 37.82 13.75 -21.46
C THR A 60 36.84 14.19 -20.36
N TRP A 61 35.64 14.62 -20.75
CA TRP A 61 34.58 15.01 -19.83
C TRP A 61 34.08 13.87 -18.96
N ILE A 62 33.74 12.73 -19.58
CA ILE A 62 33.20 11.56 -18.86
C ILE A 62 34.28 10.96 -17.94
N LYS A 63 35.55 10.94 -18.36
CA LYS A 63 36.63 10.43 -17.50
C LYS A 63 36.92 11.36 -16.34
N ASN A 64 36.94 12.68 -16.53
CA ASN A 64 37.24 13.64 -15.47
C ASN A 64 36.79 15.08 -15.77
N SER A 65 35.49 15.35 -15.65
CA SER A 65 34.89 16.69 -15.81
C SER A 65 35.49 17.72 -14.84
N SER A 66 35.80 17.32 -13.60
CA SER A 66 36.41 18.19 -12.59
C SER A 66 37.77 18.77 -13.02
N ALA A 67 38.58 17.99 -13.76
CA ALA A 67 39.84 18.49 -14.30
C ALA A 67 39.61 19.55 -15.38
N MET A 68 38.59 19.37 -16.23
CA MET A 68 38.25 20.32 -17.30
C MET A 68 37.68 21.63 -16.75
N ILE A 69 36.86 21.56 -15.70
CA ILE A 69 36.36 22.73 -14.98
C ILE A 69 37.53 23.51 -14.37
N LYS A 70 38.47 22.81 -13.71
CA LYS A 70 39.67 23.44 -13.11
C LYS A 70 40.64 24.02 -14.13
N SER A 71 40.75 23.42 -15.31
CA SER A 71 41.58 23.96 -16.40
C SER A 71 40.95 25.18 -17.08
N GLY A 72 39.70 25.52 -16.74
CA GLY A 72 38.99 26.67 -17.30
C GLY A 72 38.44 26.44 -18.70
N ASP A 73 38.11 25.19 -19.08
CA ASP A 73 37.38 24.95 -20.33
C ASP A 73 36.02 25.67 -20.26
N GLU A 74 35.78 26.59 -21.20
CA GLU A 74 34.60 27.48 -21.16
C GLU A 74 33.28 26.70 -21.18
N ARG A 75 33.22 25.56 -21.91
CA ARG A 75 32.03 24.71 -22.01
C ARG A 75 31.79 23.94 -20.72
N ALA A 76 32.86 23.40 -20.13
CA ALA A 76 32.85 22.72 -18.85
C ALA A 76 32.35 23.64 -17.72
N VAL A 77 32.86 24.88 -17.67
CA VAL A 77 32.47 25.88 -16.66
C VAL A 77 31.03 26.34 -16.86
N ALA A 78 30.57 26.51 -18.11
CA ALA A 78 29.18 26.85 -18.39
C ALA A 78 28.19 25.78 -17.88
N ILE A 79 28.45 24.51 -18.18
CA ILE A 79 27.63 23.39 -17.68
C ILE A 79 27.65 23.33 -16.15
N TRP A 80 28.80 23.58 -15.53
CA TRP A 80 28.96 23.60 -14.08
C TRP A 80 28.09 24.65 -13.39
N GLU A 81 28.05 25.87 -13.92
CA GLU A 81 27.21 26.95 -13.37
C GLU A 81 25.72 26.70 -13.65
N GLU A 82 25.37 26.18 -14.83
CA GLU A 82 23.98 25.89 -15.22
C GLU A 82 23.35 24.80 -14.35
N TYR A 83 24.11 23.76 -13.97
CA TYR A 83 23.60 22.64 -13.18
C TYR A 83 23.95 22.77 -11.69
N ASN A 84 23.84 23.98 -11.14
CA ASN A 84 23.95 24.27 -9.70
C ASN A 84 25.24 23.74 -9.05
N LYS A 85 26.35 23.68 -9.78
CA LYS A 85 27.63 23.21 -9.26
C LYS A 85 27.56 21.77 -8.74
N ALA A 86 26.73 20.95 -9.38
CA ALA A 86 26.58 19.53 -9.06
C ALA A 86 27.80 18.73 -9.56
N ALA A 87 28.57 18.15 -8.63
CA ALA A 87 29.74 17.35 -8.93
C ALA A 87 29.40 16.06 -9.69
N MET A 88 29.94 15.93 -10.91
CA MET A 88 29.94 14.66 -11.63
C MET A 88 31.15 13.82 -11.20
N ASN A 89 30.92 12.54 -10.91
CA ASN A 89 31.98 11.59 -10.58
C ASN A 89 32.95 11.42 -11.75
N ALA A 90 34.23 11.17 -11.44
CA ALA A 90 35.22 10.82 -12.45
C ALA A 90 35.13 9.32 -12.76
N PHE A 91 35.18 8.96 -14.04
CA PHE A 91 35.13 7.58 -14.51
C PHE A 91 36.41 7.18 -15.28
N PRO A 92 37.62 7.26 -14.67
CA PRO A 92 38.88 6.94 -15.35
C PRO A 92 38.98 5.47 -15.77
N GLN A 93 38.17 4.60 -15.16
CA GLN A 93 38.09 3.17 -15.47
C GLN A 93 37.36 2.85 -16.78
N LEU A 94 36.55 3.77 -17.32
CA LEU A 94 35.84 3.54 -18.57
C LEU A 94 36.80 3.73 -19.75
N SER A 95 36.92 2.71 -20.59
CA SER A 95 37.68 2.81 -21.84
C SER A 95 36.93 3.69 -22.85
N ASN A 96 37.61 4.13 -23.91
CA ASN A 96 36.93 4.88 -24.98
C ASN A 96 35.84 4.02 -25.65
N GLU A 97 36.06 2.71 -25.79
CA GLU A 97 35.06 1.77 -26.31
C GLU A 97 33.83 1.67 -25.38
N ASP A 98 34.03 1.67 -24.06
CA ASP A 98 32.91 1.67 -23.10
C ASP A 98 32.10 2.96 -23.19
N ILE A 99 32.77 4.10 -23.34
CA ILE A 99 32.11 5.40 -23.55
C ILE A 99 31.35 5.39 -24.89
N ASP A 100 31.92 4.82 -25.94
CA ASP A 100 31.27 4.72 -27.24
C ASP A 100 30.00 3.89 -27.19
N ASN A 101 30.01 2.78 -26.47
CA ASN A 101 28.83 1.96 -26.26
C ASN A 101 27.76 2.74 -25.45
N ILE A 102 28.16 3.49 -24.41
CA ILE A 102 27.24 4.35 -23.64
C ILE A 102 26.61 5.42 -24.54
N LEU A 103 27.41 6.12 -25.35
CA LEU A 103 26.95 7.17 -26.26
C LEU A 103 26.02 6.59 -27.35
N ALA A 104 26.37 5.42 -27.89
CA ALA A 104 25.50 4.71 -28.82
C ALA A 104 24.14 4.39 -28.20
N TYR A 105 24.08 4.04 -26.91
CA TYR A 105 22.82 3.84 -26.20
C TYR A 105 22.06 5.16 -25.95
N THR A 106 22.75 6.25 -25.60
CA THR A 106 22.06 7.52 -25.36
C THR A 106 21.44 8.12 -26.61
N ASP A 107 22.06 7.90 -27.77
CA ASP A 107 21.57 8.38 -29.06
C ASP A 107 20.66 7.37 -29.78
N TYR A 108 20.54 6.16 -29.23
CA TYR A 108 19.72 5.11 -29.80
C TYR A 108 18.23 5.51 -29.78
N LYS A 109 17.68 5.74 -30.98
CA LYS A 109 16.23 5.82 -31.20
C LYS A 109 15.73 4.40 -31.45
N PRO A 110 15.04 3.75 -30.50
CA PRO A 110 14.43 2.46 -30.78
C PRO A 110 13.46 2.62 -31.96
N GLU A 111 13.52 1.69 -32.92
CA GLU A 111 12.43 1.55 -33.89
C GLU A 111 11.13 1.36 -33.11
N PRO A 112 10.01 1.98 -33.56
CA PRO A 112 8.73 1.83 -32.88
C PRO A 112 8.47 0.33 -32.73
N VAL A 113 8.25 -0.10 -31.49
CA VAL A 113 7.89 -1.47 -31.17
C VAL A 113 6.65 -1.81 -31.99
N VAL A 114 6.86 -2.48 -33.13
CA VAL A 114 5.80 -3.18 -33.82
C VAL A 114 5.35 -4.19 -32.77
N ALA A 115 4.15 -3.99 -32.23
CA ALA A 115 3.58 -4.89 -31.25
C ALA A 115 3.66 -6.30 -31.83
N ALA A 116 4.65 -7.07 -31.38
CA ALA A 116 4.70 -8.48 -31.64
C ALA A 116 3.49 -9.02 -30.89
N THR A 117 2.44 -9.30 -31.65
CA THR A 117 1.30 -10.09 -31.22
C THR A 117 1.85 -11.46 -30.81
N ALA A 118 2.29 -11.53 -29.55
CA ALA A 118 2.46 -12.79 -28.87
C ALA A 118 1.07 -13.39 -28.72
N LEU A 119 0.68 -14.19 -29.72
CA LEU A 119 -0.28 -15.26 -29.57
C LEU A 119 0.26 -16.22 -28.51
N SER A 120 0.05 -15.86 -27.24
CA SER A 120 -0.02 -16.83 -26.16
C SER A 120 -1.50 -17.11 -25.93
N SER A 121 -2.00 -18.08 -26.69
CA SER A 121 -3.19 -18.84 -26.30
C SER A 121 -2.81 -19.70 -25.09
N GLY A 122 -2.74 -19.05 -23.94
CA GLY A 122 -2.72 -19.70 -22.63
C GLY A 122 -3.92 -19.18 -21.87
N THR A 123 -5.05 -19.89 -21.99
CA THR A 123 -6.25 -19.70 -21.18
C THR A 123 -5.87 -19.64 -19.70
N VAL A 124 -5.85 -18.43 -19.13
CA VAL A 124 -5.85 -18.23 -17.68
C VAL A 124 -7.32 -18.23 -17.27
N GLN A 125 -7.73 -19.35 -16.69
CA GLN A 125 -8.98 -19.47 -15.96
C GLN A 125 -8.97 -18.43 -14.82
N LEU A 126 -9.86 -17.45 -14.91
CA LEU A 126 -10.24 -16.60 -13.79
C LEU A 126 -11.05 -17.47 -12.83
N GLU A 127 -10.44 -17.89 -11.72
CA GLU A 127 -11.16 -18.37 -10.54
C GLU A 127 -11.69 -17.15 -9.78
N PRO A 128 -13.02 -16.93 -9.73
CA PRO A 128 -13.58 -15.93 -8.83
C PRO A 128 -13.45 -16.49 -7.41
N GLN A 129 -12.56 -15.90 -6.60
CA GLN A 129 -12.63 -16.07 -5.17
C GLN A 129 -13.85 -15.30 -4.63
N SER A 130 -15.02 -15.95 -4.69
CA SER A 130 -16.11 -15.80 -3.71
C SER A 130 -17.26 -16.77 -3.97
N SER A 131 -17.79 -17.30 -2.86
CA SER A 131 -19.10 -17.92 -2.63
C SER A 131 -19.59 -19.11 -3.46
N LEU A 132 -18.88 -19.59 -4.50
CA LEU A 132 -19.41 -20.67 -5.34
C LEU A 132 -19.77 -21.95 -4.56
N SER A 133 -19.02 -22.29 -3.50
CA SER A 133 -19.37 -23.43 -2.62
C SER A 133 -20.70 -23.23 -1.89
N GLN A 134 -20.98 -22.04 -1.37
CA GLN A 134 -22.23 -21.79 -0.65
C GLN A 134 -23.42 -21.68 -1.60
N ASP A 135 -23.25 -21.01 -2.74
CA ASP A 135 -24.31 -20.85 -3.76
C ASP A 135 -24.63 -22.18 -4.45
N LEU A 136 -23.62 -23.02 -4.73
CA LEU A 136 -23.79 -24.32 -5.39
C LEU A 136 -24.33 -25.38 -4.42
N VAL A 137 -24.00 -25.31 -3.12
CA VAL A 137 -24.67 -26.09 -2.07
C VAL A 137 -26.13 -25.68 -1.93
N LEU A 138 -26.44 -24.38 -1.97
CA LEU A 138 -27.83 -23.90 -1.90
C LEU A 138 -28.66 -24.37 -3.10
N VAL A 139 -28.10 -24.27 -4.32
CA VAL A 139 -28.75 -24.77 -5.55
C VAL A 139 -28.94 -26.29 -5.50
N ALA A 140 -27.93 -27.03 -5.04
CA ALA A 140 -28.05 -28.49 -4.87
C ALA A 140 -29.16 -28.86 -3.87
N LEU A 141 -29.25 -28.16 -2.73
CA LEU A 141 -30.29 -28.39 -1.72
C LEU A 141 -31.70 -28.09 -2.27
N ILE A 142 -31.85 -27.03 -3.08
CA ILE A 142 -33.13 -26.70 -3.73
C ILE A 142 -33.53 -27.80 -4.73
N ILE A 143 -32.59 -28.32 -5.52
CA ILE A 143 -32.85 -29.40 -6.48
C ILE A 143 -33.24 -30.69 -5.73
N ILE A 144 -32.52 -31.05 -4.67
CA ILE A 144 -32.84 -32.22 -3.84
C ILE A 144 -34.23 -32.07 -3.23
N LEU A 145 -34.58 -30.89 -2.71
CA LEU A 145 -35.92 -30.62 -2.17
C LEU A 145 -37.01 -30.77 -3.24
N LEU A 146 -36.77 -30.24 -4.45
CA LEU A 146 -37.69 -30.37 -5.58
C LEU A 146 -37.87 -31.83 -6.00
N VAL A 147 -36.79 -32.62 -6.06
CA VAL A 147 -36.84 -34.06 -6.39
C VAL A 147 -37.58 -34.83 -5.30
N LEU A 148 -37.30 -34.57 -4.02
CA LEU A 148 -37.99 -35.23 -2.92
C LEU A 148 -39.48 -34.90 -2.88
N THR A 149 -39.85 -33.64 -3.10
CA THR A 149 -41.26 -33.22 -3.13
C THR A 149 -42.02 -33.78 -4.33
N THR A 150 -41.40 -33.81 -5.53
CA THR A 150 -42.00 -34.47 -6.70
C THR A 150 -42.09 -35.98 -6.53
N MET A 151 -41.09 -36.64 -5.95
CA MET A 151 -41.13 -38.06 -5.63
C MET A 151 -42.25 -38.35 -4.61
N LEU A 152 -42.36 -37.60 -3.52
CA LEU A 152 -43.43 -37.76 -2.53
C LEU A 152 -44.81 -37.54 -3.15
N TYR A 153 -44.93 -36.55 -4.04
CA TYR A 153 -46.17 -36.30 -4.77
C TYR A 153 -46.53 -37.49 -5.67
N LEU A 154 -45.57 -38.02 -6.44
CA LEU A 154 -45.77 -39.18 -7.30
C LEU A 154 -46.13 -40.43 -6.50
N VAL A 155 -45.45 -40.69 -5.38
CA VAL A 155 -45.74 -41.82 -4.48
C VAL A 155 -47.13 -41.67 -3.86
N ASN A 156 -47.50 -40.48 -3.38
CA ASN A 156 -48.84 -40.25 -2.84
C ASN A 156 -49.92 -40.42 -3.91
N LYS A 157 -49.65 -39.97 -5.15
CA LYS A 157 -50.54 -40.16 -6.29
C LYS A 157 -50.70 -41.64 -6.63
N THR A 158 -49.60 -42.40 -6.73
CA THR A 158 -49.67 -43.83 -7.05
C THR A 158 -50.33 -44.64 -5.94
N LEU A 159 -50.06 -44.32 -4.67
CA LEU A 159 -50.74 -44.96 -3.54
C LEU A 159 -52.25 -44.69 -3.55
N ARG A 160 -52.69 -43.47 -3.92
CA ARG A 160 -54.12 -43.13 -4.07
C ARG A 160 -54.76 -43.84 -5.27
N ASP A 161 -54.06 -43.94 -6.39
CA ASP A 161 -54.52 -44.68 -7.57
C ASP A 161 -54.63 -46.19 -7.29
N ILE A 162 -53.72 -46.77 -6.51
CA ILE A 162 -53.78 -48.18 -6.11
C ILE A 162 -54.90 -48.41 -5.09
N ALA A 163 -55.07 -47.51 -4.11
CA ALA A 163 -56.14 -47.59 -3.12
C ALA A 163 -57.54 -47.55 -3.78
N THR A 164 -57.73 -46.65 -4.76
CA THR A 164 -59.00 -46.54 -5.50
C THR A 164 -59.27 -47.76 -6.39
N ARG A 165 -58.24 -48.35 -7.02
CA ARG A 165 -58.39 -49.59 -7.81
C ARG A 165 -58.71 -50.83 -6.98
N ASN A 166 -58.29 -50.86 -5.72
CA ASN A 166 -58.54 -51.97 -4.79
C ASN A 166 -59.82 -51.81 -3.95
N GLY A 167 -60.71 -50.88 -4.33
CA GLY A 167 -62.01 -50.69 -3.67
C GLY A 167 -61.91 -50.06 -2.28
N ILE A 168 -60.74 -49.55 -1.88
CA ILE A 168 -60.55 -48.81 -0.63
C ILE A 168 -60.95 -47.37 -0.92
N VAL A 169 -62.11 -46.96 -0.42
CA VAL A 169 -62.55 -45.56 -0.44
C VAL A 169 -61.59 -44.79 0.46
N VAL A 170 -60.57 -44.17 -0.14
CA VAL A 170 -59.79 -43.13 0.53
C VAL A 170 -60.79 -42.01 0.76
N GLU A 171 -61.36 -41.90 1.97
CA GLU A 171 -62.16 -40.74 2.32
C GLU A 171 -61.32 -39.51 2.01
N GLU A 172 -61.71 -38.75 0.98
CA GLU A 172 -61.30 -37.37 0.86
C GLU A 172 -61.88 -36.70 2.10
N LYS A 173 -61.05 -36.65 3.15
CA LYS A 173 -61.31 -35.80 4.30
C LYS A 173 -61.48 -34.43 3.70
N GLN A 174 -62.74 -34.00 3.54
CA GLN A 174 -63.09 -32.70 3.00
C GLN A 174 -62.16 -31.72 3.68
N ILE A 175 -61.25 -31.12 2.90
CA ILE A 175 -60.31 -30.16 3.44
C ILE A 175 -61.19 -28.97 3.81
N LYS A 176 -61.72 -29.00 5.04
CA LYS A 176 -62.35 -27.83 5.67
C LYS A 176 -61.37 -26.70 5.40
N PRO A 177 -61.84 -25.55 4.85
CA PRO A 177 -60.96 -24.47 4.43
C PRO A 177 -59.95 -24.26 5.55
N SER A 178 -58.69 -24.62 5.27
CA SER A 178 -57.66 -24.67 6.31
C SER A 178 -57.69 -23.30 6.94
N THR A 179 -58.01 -23.24 8.24
CA THR A 179 -58.03 -21.96 8.94
C THR A 179 -56.69 -21.30 8.64
N PRO A 180 -56.67 -20.07 8.09
CA PRO A 180 -55.42 -19.43 7.71
C PRO A 180 -54.40 -19.55 8.84
N ILE A 181 -53.13 -19.81 8.50
CA ILE A 181 -52.07 -20.07 9.50
C ILE A 181 -52.02 -18.95 10.55
N TRP A 182 -52.29 -17.70 10.17
CA TRP A 182 -52.37 -16.58 11.12
C TRP A 182 -53.51 -16.74 12.14
N LYS A 183 -54.67 -17.32 11.77
CA LYS A 183 -55.78 -17.55 12.72
C LYS A 183 -55.43 -18.67 13.68
N LEU A 184 -54.74 -19.71 13.20
CA LEU A 184 -54.19 -20.78 14.05
C LEU A 184 -53.14 -20.23 15.02
N PHE A 185 -52.30 -19.32 14.55
CA PHE A 185 -51.28 -18.64 15.33
C PHE A 185 -51.90 -17.73 16.39
N ILE A 186 -52.82 -16.83 16.04
CA ILE A 186 -53.51 -15.93 16.98
C ILE A 186 -54.31 -16.71 18.02
N ARG A 187 -54.92 -17.84 17.64
CA ARG A 187 -55.65 -18.71 18.58
C ARG A 187 -54.72 -19.36 19.60
N ASN A 188 -53.44 -19.55 19.26
CA ASN A 188 -52.45 -20.11 20.17
C ASN A 188 -51.76 -18.98 20.96
N GLN A 189 -52.34 -18.64 22.11
CA GLN A 189 -51.82 -17.58 22.99
C GLN A 189 -50.35 -17.79 23.39
N PHE A 190 -49.89 -19.04 23.49
CA PHE A 190 -48.48 -19.33 23.77
C PHE A 190 -47.56 -18.91 22.62
N LEU A 191 -47.93 -19.22 21.36
CA LEU A 191 -47.15 -18.79 20.19
C LEU A 191 -47.17 -17.26 20.03
N VAL A 192 -48.32 -16.61 20.25
CA VAL A 192 -48.40 -15.14 20.25
C VAL A 192 -47.48 -14.55 21.32
N PHE A 193 -47.52 -15.08 22.55
CA PHE A 193 -46.65 -14.65 23.64
C PHE A 193 -45.16 -14.82 23.29
N CYS A 194 -44.76 -16.01 22.81
CA CYS A 194 -43.38 -16.26 22.39
C CYS A 194 -42.92 -15.31 21.29
N SER A 195 -43.76 -15.03 20.30
CA SER A 195 -43.43 -14.08 19.23
C SER A 195 -43.33 -12.65 19.74
N VAL A 196 -44.21 -12.21 20.65
CA VAL A 196 -44.11 -10.89 21.28
C VAL A 196 -42.80 -10.77 22.03
N VAL A 197 -42.46 -11.75 22.87
CA VAL A 197 -41.18 -11.77 23.61
C VAL A 197 -40.00 -11.76 22.63
N PHE A 198 -40.05 -12.55 21.56
CA PHE A 198 -39.01 -12.57 20.53
C PHE A 198 -38.83 -11.21 19.86
N PHE A 199 -39.90 -10.55 19.44
CA PHE A 199 -39.82 -9.23 18.82
C PHE A 199 -39.35 -8.15 19.80
N LEU A 200 -39.76 -8.23 21.07
CA LEU A 200 -39.33 -7.29 22.11
C LEU A 200 -37.82 -7.44 22.39
N LEU A 201 -37.33 -8.67 22.55
CA LEU A 201 -35.89 -8.95 22.72
C LEU A 201 -35.08 -8.60 21.48
N SER A 202 -35.60 -8.89 20.29
CA SER A 202 -34.94 -8.53 19.03
C SER A 202 -34.85 -7.01 18.89
N SER A 203 -35.94 -6.29 19.16
CA SER A 203 -35.97 -4.83 19.14
C SER A 203 -34.98 -4.24 20.15
N ALA A 204 -34.95 -4.76 21.38
CA ALA A 204 -34.00 -4.33 22.39
C ALA A 204 -32.54 -4.60 21.97
N TYR A 205 -32.27 -5.77 21.38
CA TYR A 205 -30.95 -6.14 20.87
C TYR A 205 -30.48 -5.20 19.76
N PHE A 206 -31.31 -4.93 18.75
CA PHE A 206 -30.96 -4.02 17.65
C PHE A 206 -30.86 -2.57 18.11
N ALA A 207 -31.75 -2.11 19.01
CA ALA A 207 -31.67 -0.77 19.57
C ALA A 207 -30.40 -0.58 20.39
N TYR A 208 -30.08 -1.53 21.27
CA TYR A 208 -28.83 -1.51 22.04
C TYR A 208 -27.61 -1.58 21.12
N GLY A 209 -27.62 -2.48 20.14
CA GLY A 209 -26.54 -2.62 19.15
C GLY A 209 -26.30 -1.32 18.37
N TRP A 210 -27.35 -0.65 17.92
CA TRP A 210 -27.25 0.64 17.24
C TRP A 210 -26.71 1.75 18.15
N LEU A 211 -27.20 1.83 19.39
CA LEU A 211 -26.70 2.81 20.37
C LEU A 211 -25.23 2.61 20.72
N MET A 212 -24.77 1.36 20.82
CA MET A 212 -23.37 1.04 21.10
C MET A 212 -22.42 1.34 19.93
N GLN A 213 -22.93 1.63 18.73
CA GLN A 213 -22.13 2.04 17.57
C GLN A 213 -21.98 3.56 17.44
N VAL A 214 -22.70 4.35 18.26
CA VAL A 214 -22.59 5.81 18.23
C VAL A 214 -21.20 6.23 18.72
N GLY A 215 -20.49 7.03 17.93
CA GLY A 215 -19.15 7.52 18.26
C GLY A 215 -18.03 6.50 18.01
N ILE A 216 -18.29 5.46 17.22
CA ILE A 216 -17.27 4.52 16.75
C ILE A 216 -16.97 4.81 15.27
N ASP A 217 -15.80 5.37 14.99
CA ASP A 217 -15.37 5.76 13.63
C ASP A 217 -14.46 4.69 12.96
N GLN A 218 -14.62 3.42 13.33
CA GLN A 218 -13.84 2.33 12.71
C GLN A 218 -14.12 2.22 11.21
N GLY A 219 -13.07 2.06 10.42
CA GLY A 219 -13.15 2.03 8.97
C GLY A 219 -13.32 3.40 8.32
N TYR A 220 -13.33 4.50 9.09
CA TYR A 220 -13.36 5.84 8.52
C TYR A 220 -12.14 6.08 7.62
N MET A 221 -12.42 6.32 6.33
CA MET A 221 -11.43 6.41 5.26
C MET A 221 -11.80 7.58 4.33
N PRO A 222 -11.43 8.82 4.68
CA PRO A 222 -11.73 9.99 3.88
C PRO A 222 -10.80 10.08 2.66
N ILE A 223 -11.29 10.73 1.61
CA ILE A 223 -10.48 11.09 0.45
C ILE A 223 -9.49 12.19 0.86
N GLN A 224 -8.20 11.95 0.61
CA GLN A 224 -7.14 12.92 0.88
C GLN A 224 -6.88 13.83 -0.34
N PRO A 225 -6.33 15.04 -0.15
CA PRO A 225 -6.03 15.94 -1.27
C PRO A 225 -5.00 15.38 -2.26
N ILE A 226 -4.04 14.62 -1.74
CA ILE A 226 -3.06 13.84 -2.49
C ILE A 226 -3.28 12.39 -2.11
N HIS A 227 -3.35 11.51 -3.11
CA HIS A 227 -3.46 10.07 -2.89
C HIS A 227 -2.10 9.52 -2.43
N TYR A 228 -1.88 9.57 -1.12
CA TYR A 228 -0.67 9.06 -0.48
C TYR A 228 -0.85 7.62 -0.04
N SER A 229 0.03 6.73 -0.53
CA SER A 229 0.02 5.30 -0.21
C SER A 229 1.07 4.94 0.85
N HIS A 230 0.62 4.49 2.03
CA HIS A 230 1.53 3.90 3.02
C HIS A 230 2.07 2.55 2.56
N LYS A 231 1.27 1.81 1.77
CA LYS A 231 1.67 0.54 1.16
C LYS A 231 2.95 0.65 0.33
N ILE A 232 3.10 1.71 -0.46
CA ILE A 232 4.31 1.93 -1.25
C ILE A 232 5.49 2.33 -0.36
N HIS A 233 5.29 3.29 0.54
CA HIS A 233 6.38 3.87 1.34
C HIS A 233 6.87 2.94 2.46
N SER A 234 5.96 2.47 3.31
CA SER A 234 6.30 1.60 4.45
C SER A 234 6.29 0.12 4.08
N GLY A 235 5.46 -0.30 3.13
CA GLY A 235 5.36 -1.70 2.70
C GLY A 235 6.41 -2.08 1.65
N ALA A 236 6.32 -1.55 0.44
CA ALA A 236 7.25 -1.93 -0.64
C ALA A 236 8.67 -1.42 -0.39
N ASN A 237 8.81 -0.15 0.01
CA ASN A 237 10.12 0.48 0.21
C ASN A 237 10.68 0.31 1.62
N GLN A 238 9.91 -0.28 2.56
CA GLN A 238 10.34 -0.55 3.94
C GLN A 238 10.88 0.70 4.68
N ILE A 239 10.31 1.88 4.39
CA ILE A 239 10.68 3.11 5.10
C ILE A 239 10.13 3.03 6.52
N ASP A 240 11.00 3.26 7.51
CA ASP A 240 10.63 3.25 8.91
C ASP A 240 9.54 4.28 9.24
N CYS A 241 8.54 3.89 10.04
CA CYS A 241 7.40 4.74 10.39
C CYS A 241 7.82 6.07 11.02
N GLN A 242 8.88 6.05 11.83
CA GLN A 242 9.34 7.22 12.59
C GLN A 242 10.28 8.12 11.77
N TYR A 243 10.63 7.74 10.53
CA TYR A 243 11.31 8.64 9.61
C TYR A 243 10.41 9.84 9.26
N CYS A 244 9.18 9.55 8.84
CA CYS A 244 8.18 10.58 8.55
C CYS A 244 7.50 11.09 9.84
N HIS A 245 7.10 10.18 10.73
CA HIS A 245 6.40 10.51 11.98
C HIS A 245 7.36 10.66 13.16
N SER A 246 8.42 11.44 12.99
CA SER A 246 9.52 11.59 13.95
C SER A 246 9.10 12.09 15.33
N SER A 247 8.08 12.94 15.38
CA SER A 247 7.54 13.50 16.62
C SER A 247 6.92 12.45 17.56
N ALA A 248 6.55 11.25 17.07
CA ALA A 248 6.03 10.17 17.90
C ALA A 248 6.99 9.76 19.04
N ARG A 249 8.30 9.96 18.84
CA ARG A 249 9.34 9.63 19.84
C ARG A 249 9.42 10.65 20.98
N VAL A 250 9.07 11.91 20.74
CA VAL A 250 9.41 12.99 21.69
C VAL A 250 8.21 13.81 22.14
N SER A 251 7.14 13.82 21.35
CA SER A 251 5.96 14.65 21.57
C SER A 251 4.76 13.81 21.97
N LYS A 252 3.80 14.48 22.61
CA LYS A 252 2.47 13.91 22.85
C LYS A 252 1.70 13.69 21.55
N HIS A 253 1.96 14.49 20.52
CA HIS A 253 1.30 14.42 19.23
C HIS A 253 2.29 13.93 18.18
N SER A 254 1.98 12.80 17.55
CA SER A 254 2.63 12.39 16.30
C SER A 254 2.03 13.19 15.14
N GLY A 255 2.74 14.24 14.73
CA GLY A 255 2.32 15.13 13.65
C GLY A 255 2.41 14.47 12.27
N ILE A 256 1.67 15.05 11.32
CA ILE A 256 1.84 14.77 9.89
C ILE A 256 3.17 15.40 9.45
N PRO A 257 4.03 14.71 8.68
CA PRO A 257 5.30 15.25 8.23
C PRO A 257 5.10 16.55 7.43
N SER A 258 6.03 17.49 7.60
CA SER A 258 6.11 18.65 6.70
C SER A 258 6.51 18.21 5.29
N LEU A 259 6.10 18.97 4.28
CA LEU A 259 6.41 18.64 2.88
C LEU A 259 7.92 18.59 2.55
N ASN A 260 8.77 19.22 3.37
CA ASN A 260 10.23 19.09 3.25
C ASN A 260 10.70 17.63 3.34
N VAL A 261 10.06 16.82 4.20
CA VAL A 261 10.40 15.38 4.33
C VAL A 261 10.07 14.65 3.03
N CYS A 262 8.98 15.02 2.36
CA CYS A 262 8.61 14.47 1.06
C CYS A 262 9.67 14.84 0.01
N MET A 263 10.10 16.10 -0.01
CA MET A 263 11.04 16.60 -1.03
C MET A 263 12.45 16.03 -0.90
N ASN A 264 12.89 15.60 0.30
CA ASN A 264 14.19 14.93 0.48
C ASN A 264 14.44 13.77 -0.50
N CYS A 265 13.38 13.07 -0.89
CA CYS A 265 13.44 12.00 -1.89
C CYS A 265 12.82 12.45 -3.22
N HIS A 266 11.68 13.16 -3.18
CA HIS A 266 10.94 13.53 -4.38
C HIS A 266 11.60 14.60 -5.24
N GLU A 267 12.68 15.26 -4.83
CA GLU A 267 13.52 16.06 -5.74
C GLU A 267 14.18 15.21 -6.85
N ASN A 268 14.43 13.92 -6.57
CA ASN A 268 15.08 13.00 -7.50
C ASN A 268 14.13 11.89 -8.00
N ILE A 269 12.95 11.75 -7.38
CA ILE A 269 11.92 10.77 -7.73
C ILE A 269 10.71 11.52 -8.31
N ALA A 270 10.77 11.79 -9.61
CA ALA A 270 9.73 12.53 -10.34
C ALA A 270 8.65 11.65 -10.99
N GLU A 271 8.93 10.35 -11.16
CA GLU A 271 7.99 9.40 -11.74
C GLU A 271 7.86 8.17 -10.86
N TYR A 272 6.67 7.59 -10.85
CA TYR A 272 6.46 6.28 -10.27
C TYR A 272 7.04 5.19 -11.18
N ASN A 273 7.78 4.24 -10.60
CA ASN A 273 8.35 3.09 -11.31
C ASN A 273 8.15 1.77 -10.53
N GLY A 274 7.14 1.73 -9.64
CA GLY A 274 6.79 0.54 -8.89
C GLY A 274 5.69 -0.29 -9.57
N GLU A 275 5.10 -1.23 -8.83
CA GLU A 275 4.01 -2.07 -9.32
C GLU A 275 2.73 -1.27 -9.56
N GLU A 276 2.04 -1.56 -10.67
CA GLU A 276 0.76 -0.96 -11.03
C GLU A 276 -0.40 -1.88 -10.64
N ASP A 277 -1.49 -1.31 -10.13
CA ASP A 277 -2.74 -2.03 -9.84
C ASP A 277 -3.80 -1.55 -10.84
N LEU A 278 -3.83 -2.21 -12.00
CA LEU A 278 -4.71 -1.85 -13.12
C LEU A 278 -6.19 -2.05 -12.79
N GLU A 279 -6.52 -3.01 -11.90
CA GLU A 279 -7.91 -3.28 -11.51
C GLU A 279 -8.51 -2.12 -10.72
N LYS A 280 -7.69 -1.45 -9.89
CA LYS A 280 -8.11 -0.28 -9.11
C LYS A 280 -7.81 1.05 -9.80
N GLY A 281 -7.25 1.02 -11.01
CA GLY A 281 -6.91 2.22 -11.78
C GLY A 281 -5.65 2.93 -11.31
N TYR A 282 -4.80 2.27 -10.51
CA TYR A 282 -3.55 2.82 -10.03
C TYR A 282 -2.43 2.52 -11.02
N THR A 283 -2.30 3.38 -12.03
CA THR A 283 -1.27 3.30 -13.06
C THR A 283 -0.05 4.16 -12.71
N LYS A 284 1.03 3.98 -13.48
CA LYS A 284 2.21 4.84 -13.42
C LYS A 284 1.84 6.31 -13.63
N GLU A 285 0.97 6.60 -14.58
CA GLU A 285 0.51 7.97 -14.88
C GLU A 285 -0.28 8.55 -13.71
N PHE A 286 -1.14 7.75 -13.07
CA PHE A 286 -1.90 8.16 -11.89
C PHE A 286 -0.96 8.59 -10.75
N TYR A 287 -0.05 7.73 -10.29
CA TYR A 287 0.85 8.08 -9.20
C TYR A 287 1.80 9.21 -9.56
N THR A 288 2.29 9.25 -10.81
CA THR A 288 3.14 10.35 -11.29
C THR A 288 2.37 11.68 -11.25
N SER A 289 1.06 11.68 -11.55
CA SER A 289 0.23 12.88 -11.42
C SER A 289 0.02 13.33 -9.97
N GLU A 290 -0.01 12.39 -9.01
CA GLU A 290 -0.09 12.70 -7.58
C GLU A 290 1.22 13.33 -7.07
N ILE A 291 2.38 12.87 -7.54
CA ILE A 291 3.68 13.50 -7.24
C ILE A 291 3.70 14.96 -7.75
N LYS A 292 3.09 15.24 -8.91
CA LYS A 292 2.99 16.62 -9.41
C LYS A 292 2.15 17.53 -8.51
N LYS A 293 1.14 17.00 -7.79
CA LYS A 293 0.40 17.77 -6.78
C LYS A 293 1.30 18.17 -5.61
N LEU A 294 2.22 17.28 -5.19
CA LEU A 294 3.22 17.61 -4.19
C LEU A 294 4.13 18.74 -4.68
N TYR A 295 4.65 18.65 -5.91
CA TYR A 295 5.47 19.73 -6.49
C TYR A 295 4.75 21.07 -6.55
N LYS A 296 3.48 21.06 -6.94
CA LYS A 296 2.65 22.27 -6.88
C LYS A 296 2.55 22.83 -5.45
N ALA A 297 2.34 21.97 -4.46
CA ALA A 297 2.20 22.39 -3.06
C ALA A 297 3.50 23.02 -2.49
N VAL A 298 4.67 22.51 -2.88
CA VAL A 298 5.97 23.04 -2.44
C VAL A 298 6.56 24.12 -3.36
N GLY A 299 5.92 24.40 -4.51
CA GLY A 299 6.46 25.30 -5.52
C GLY A 299 7.73 24.79 -6.19
N TRP A 300 7.79 23.49 -6.55
CA TRP A 300 8.94 22.88 -7.22
C TRP A 300 8.78 22.92 -8.76
N ASP A 301 9.74 23.52 -9.46
CA ASP A 301 9.84 23.50 -10.93
C ASP A 301 10.68 22.27 -11.35
N GLU A 302 10.06 21.29 -12.01
CA GLU A 302 10.73 20.04 -12.41
C GLU A 302 11.79 20.27 -13.52
N GLU A 303 11.55 21.21 -14.44
CA GLU A 303 12.42 21.44 -15.59
C GLU A 303 13.70 22.17 -15.17
N LYS A 304 13.54 23.19 -14.33
CA LYS A 304 14.64 24.03 -13.82
C LYS A 304 15.25 23.51 -12.53
N ARG A 305 14.56 22.60 -11.82
CA ARG A 305 14.96 22.04 -10.52
C ARG A 305 15.24 23.11 -9.47
N ILE A 306 14.37 24.10 -9.40
CA ILE A 306 14.42 25.19 -8.43
C ILE A 306 13.06 25.35 -7.76
N TYR A 307 13.08 25.81 -6.51
CA TYR A 307 11.87 26.24 -5.82
C TYR A 307 11.47 27.63 -6.33
N THR A 308 10.22 27.79 -6.75
CA THR A 308 9.65 29.05 -7.25
C THR A 308 9.34 30.03 -6.12
N GLY A 309 9.14 29.53 -4.90
CA GLY A 309 8.71 30.30 -3.73
C GLY A 309 7.18 30.39 -3.57
N ASP A 310 6.41 29.93 -4.56
CA ASP A 310 4.95 29.86 -4.51
C ASP A 310 4.51 28.57 -3.81
N VAL A 311 4.20 28.66 -2.51
CA VAL A 311 3.86 27.50 -1.67
C VAL A 311 2.39 27.49 -1.27
N GLU A 312 1.77 26.31 -1.32
CA GLU A 312 0.39 26.08 -0.85
C GLU A 312 0.37 24.87 0.11
N PRO A 313 -0.05 25.03 1.38
CA PRO A 313 -0.05 23.92 2.33
C PRO A 313 -1.11 22.88 1.97
N VAL A 314 -0.73 21.60 2.03
CA VAL A 314 -1.65 20.48 1.83
C VAL A 314 -2.59 20.35 3.03
N LYS A 315 -3.89 20.48 2.78
CA LYS A 315 -4.95 20.39 3.79
C LYS A 315 -5.35 18.94 4.06
N TRP A 316 -4.48 18.19 4.72
CA TRP A 316 -4.74 16.80 5.08
C TRP A 316 -6.00 16.65 5.95
N VAL A 317 -6.76 15.57 5.70
CA VAL A 317 -7.92 15.20 6.52
C VAL A 317 -7.45 14.24 7.60
N ARG A 318 -7.53 14.67 8.85
CA ARG A 318 -7.13 13.86 10.01
C ARG A 318 -8.14 12.73 10.23
N ILE A 319 -7.66 11.49 10.25
CA ILE A 319 -8.49 10.30 10.46
C ILE A 319 -8.70 9.95 11.94
N HIS A 320 -7.63 9.97 12.74
CA HIS A 320 -7.68 9.61 14.15
C HIS A 320 -7.89 10.87 14.99
N ASN A 321 -9.07 11.01 15.59
CA ASN A 321 -9.37 12.11 16.47
C ASN A 321 -9.86 11.61 17.84
N LEU A 322 -9.42 12.30 18.88
CA LEU A 322 -9.91 12.10 20.24
C LEU A 322 -10.45 13.45 20.73
N PRO A 323 -11.46 13.46 21.60
CA PRO A 323 -11.93 14.69 22.22
C PRO A 323 -10.80 15.44 22.93
N ASP A 324 -10.89 16.76 22.97
CA ASP A 324 -9.88 17.66 23.55
C ASP A 324 -9.67 17.48 25.05
N PHE A 325 -10.72 17.04 25.77
CA PHE A 325 -10.62 16.63 27.17
C PHE A 325 -9.88 15.30 27.36
N VAL A 326 -9.33 14.66 26.32
CA VAL A 326 -8.49 13.46 26.44
C VAL A 326 -7.03 13.83 26.22
N TYR A 327 -6.21 13.61 27.24
CA TYR A 327 -4.77 13.72 27.16
C TYR A 327 -4.16 12.38 26.74
N PHE A 328 -3.74 12.30 25.47
CA PHE A 328 -2.96 11.18 24.94
C PHE A 328 -1.55 11.63 24.58
N ASN A 329 -0.54 10.82 24.94
CA ASN A 329 0.86 11.12 24.68
C ASN A 329 1.55 9.98 23.92
N HIS A 330 1.89 10.20 22.64
CA HIS A 330 2.57 9.22 21.80
C HIS A 330 3.92 8.78 22.38
N SER A 331 4.77 9.69 22.86
CA SER A 331 6.13 9.33 23.31
C SER A 331 6.13 8.35 24.49
N GLN A 332 5.13 8.43 25.37
CA GLN A 332 4.98 7.48 26.48
C GLN A 332 4.66 6.07 25.98
N HIS A 333 3.78 5.95 24.98
CA HIS A 333 3.39 4.66 24.43
C HIS A 333 4.48 4.07 23.53
N VAL A 334 5.15 4.91 22.75
CA VAL A 334 6.15 4.49 21.77
C VAL A 334 7.51 4.25 22.41
N ASN A 335 8.05 5.17 23.20
CA ASN A 335 9.41 5.03 23.74
C ASN A 335 9.46 4.34 25.11
N VAL A 336 8.51 4.64 26.00
CA VAL A 336 8.54 4.09 27.37
C VAL A 336 7.92 2.71 27.39
N ALA A 337 6.69 2.57 26.86
CA ALA A 337 6.02 1.27 26.80
C ALA A 337 6.53 0.40 25.63
N GLY A 338 7.10 1.00 24.57
CA GLY A 338 7.59 0.27 23.41
C GLY A 338 6.48 -0.51 22.71
N ILE A 339 5.34 0.13 22.52
CA ILE A 339 4.18 -0.43 21.80
C ILE A 339 4.40 -0.27 20.30
N GLU A 340 4.22 -1.36 19.56
CA GLU A 340 4.30 -1.36 18.10
C GLU A 340 3.15 -0.55 17.49
N CYS A 341 3.46 0.24 16.45
CA CYS A 341 2.50 1.15 15.81
C CYS A 341 1.24 0.41 15.32
N GLN A 342 1.43 -0.81 14.79
CA GLN A 342 0.40 -1.66 14.23
C GLN A 342 -0.63 -2.12 15.27
N THR A 343 -0.24 -2.16 16.54
CA THR A 343 -1.16 -2.54 17.63
C THR A 343 -2.31 -1.53 17.76
N CYS A 344 -2.03 -0.25 17.51
CA CYS A 344 -3.02 0.81 17.60
C CYS A 344 -3.62 1.17 16.24
N HIS A 345 -2.79 1.25 15.19
CA HIS A 345 -3.19 1.76 13.87
C HIS A 345 -3.48 0.67 12.83
N GLY A 346 -3.30 -0.62 13.15
CA GLY A 346 -3.44 -1.72 12.21
C GLY A 346 -2.21 -1.88 11.30
N PRO A 347 -2.25 -2.79 10.30
CA PRO A 347 -1.15 -3.01 9.37
C PRO A 347 -1.04 -1.86 8.35
N VAL A 348 -0.51 -0.71 8.79
CA VAL A 348 -0.42 0.53 7.99
C VAL A 348 0.43 0.33 6.73
N GLU A 349 1.43 -0.55 6.79
CA GLU A 349 2.28 -0.96 5.68
C GLU A 349 1.53 -1.69 4.56
N GLU A 350 0.30 -2.13 4.78
CA GLU A 350 -0.58 -2.72 3.76
C GLU A 350 -1.64 -1.74 3.25
N MET A 351 -1.74 -0.55 3.87
CA MET A 351 -2.79 0.43 3.59
C MET A 351 -2.46 1.29 2.37
N GLU A 352 -3.21 1.08 1.30
CA GLU A 352 -3.19 1.97 0.13
C GLU A 352 -3.79 3.34 0.46
N ILE A 353 -4.90 3.35 1.20
CA ILE A 353 -5.49 4.56 1.78
C ILE A 353 -5.58 4.33 3.29
N ALA A 354 -5.10 5.29 4.07
CA ALA A 354 -5.15 5.19 5.52
C ALA A 354 -6.60 5.24 6.02
N TYR A 355 -6.94 4.33 6.93
CA TYR A 355 -8.24 4.28 7.59
C TYR A 355 -8.08 4.04 9.09
N GLN A 356 -9.12 4.35 9.87
CA GLN A 356 -9.11 4.08 11.29
C GLN A 356 -9.36 2.58 11.58
N HIS A 357 -8.32 1.85 11.96
CA HIS A 357 -8.41 0.43 12.29
C HIS A 357 -9.08 0.18 13.65
N SER A 358 -8.56 0.82 14.70
CA SER A 358 -9.03 0.63 16.08
C SER A 358 -10.14 1.63 16.43
N SER A 359 -11.04 1.25 17.33
CA SER A 359 -12.15 2.10 17.74
C SER A 359 -11.73 3.33 18.54
N LEU A 360 -10.59 3.23 19.25
CA LEU A 360 -10.05 4.28 20.13
C LEU A 360 -11.07 4.79 21.17
N THR A 361 -12.07 3.98 21.50
CA THR A 361 -13.03 4.29 22.55
C THR A 361 -12.39 4.11 23.92
N MET A 362 -12.95 4.75 24.95
CA MET A 362 -12.46 4.63 26.33
C MET A 362 -12.33 3.16 26.79
N GLY A 363 -13.29 2.30 26.42
CA GLY A 363 -13.25 0.88 26.76
C GLY A 363 -12.05 0.15 26.14
N TRP A 364 -11.69 0.50 24.91
CA TRP A 364 -10.51 -0.04 24.24
C TRP A 364 -9.22 0.35 24.98
N CYS A 365 -9.07 1.64 25.34
CA CYS A 365 -7.92 2.13 26.12
C CYS A 365 -7.81 1.43 27.49
N ILE A 366 -8.94 1.33 28.21
CA ILE A 366 -8.98 0.71 29.55
C ILE A 366 -8.60 -0.76 29.49
N ASN A 367 -9.13 -1.51 28.53
CA ASN A 367 -8.82 -2.93 28.39
C ASN A 367 -7.34 -3.14 28.06
N CYS A 368 -6.80 -2.34 27.13
CA CYS A 368 -5.37 -2.36 26.83
C CYS A 368 -4.52 -2.09 28.09
N HIS A 369 -4.88 -1.10 28.91
CA HIS A 369 -4.18 -0.79 30.16
C HIS A 369 -4.32 -1.87 31.25
N ARG A 370 -5.40 -2.64 31.24
CA ARG A 370 -5.61 -3.78 32.17
C ARG A 370 -4.74 -4.98 31.80
N GLU A 371 -4.55 -5.21 30.50
CA GLU A 371 -3.91 -6.41 29.97
C GLU A 371 -2.41 -6.21 29.68
N SER A 372 -2.00 -4.97 29.39
CA SER A 372 -0.61 -4.65 29.05
C SER A 372 0.27 -4.62 30.29
N ASN A 373 1.40 -5.32 30.20
CA ASN A 373 2.44 -5.33 31.22
C ASN A 373 3.44 -4.19 30.99
N ILE A 374 4.02 -3.69 32.07
CA ILE A 374 5.03 -2.65 32.03
C ILE A 374 6.38 -3.26 31.63
N LYS A 375 7.11 -2.57 30.75
CA LYS A 375 8.51 -2.88 30.49
C LYS A 375 9.36 -2.29 31.63
N VAL A 376 9.83 -3.17 32.52
CA VAL A 376 10.64 -2.79 33.69
C VAL A 376 12.14 -2.87 33.42
N LYS A 377 12.53 -3.64 32.39
CA LYS A 377 13.95 -3.77 32.02
C LYS A 377 14.50 -2.41 31.58
N ASP A 378 15.65 -2.05 32.13
CA ASP A 378 16.48 -0.91 31.75
C ASP A 378 15.99 0.48 32.20
N ASN A 379 15.18 0.57 33.27
CA ASN A 379 14.82 1.84 33.88
C ASN A 379 14.83 1.79 35.41
N ASP A 380 15.83 2.43 36.02
CA ASP A 380 16.04 2.47 37.48
C ASP A 380 14.83 3.01 38.26
N TYR A 381 14.06 3.93 37.68
CA TYR A 381 12.84 4.45 38.28
C TYR A 381 11.76 3.35 38.37
N TYR A 382 11.55 2.59 37.29
CA TYR A 382 10.56 1.53 37.28
C TYR A 382 11.00 0.31 38.07
N THR A 383 12.29 0.00 38.18
CA THR A 383 12.79 -1.13 38.99
C THR A 383 12.35 -0.99 40.45
N LYS A 384 12.56 0.18 41.07
CA LYS A 384 12.20 0.40 42.47
C LYS A 384 10.69 0.34 42.70
N ILE A 385 9.92 1.02 41.84
CA ILE A 385 8.45 1.03 41.92
C ILE A 385 7.89 -0.38 41.66
N HIS A 386 8.47 -1.12 40.72
CA HIS A 386 8.08 -2.49 40.42
C HIS A 386 8.30 -3.39 41.62
N GLU A 387 9.46 -3.34 42.28
CA GLU A 387 9.71 -4.14 43.48
C GLU A 387 8.73 -3.84 44.62
N GLU A 388 8.43 -2.56 44.88
CA GLU A 388 7.50 -2.17 45.95
C GLU A 388 6.06 -2.61 45.64
N LEU A 389 5.59 -2.37 44.41
CA LEU A 389 4.22 -2.70 44.00
C LEU A 389 4.03 -4.21 43.76
N SER A 390 5.02 -4.91 43.20
CA SER A 390 4.98 -6.37 43.08
C SER A 390 4.88 -7.05 44.44
N LYS A 391 5.61 -6.58 45.46
CA LYS A 391 5.47 -7.06 46.85
C LYS A 391 4.07 -6.79 47.41
N LYS A 392 3.51 -5.61 47.15
CA LYS A 392 2.18 -5.22 47.63
C LYS A 392 1.05 -6.04 47.01
N TYR A 393 1.12 -6.29 45.70
CA TYR A 393 0.06 -6.97 44.95
C TYR A 393 0.28 -8.48 44.79
N GLY A 394 1.47 -8.99 45.15
CA GLY A 394 1.81 -10.40 45.04
C GLY A 394 1.93 -10.89 43.59
N VAL A 395 2.32 -10.02 42.66
CA VAL A 395 2.43 -10.33 41.22
C VAL A 395 3.84 -10.08 40.70
N GLU A 396 4.33 -10.97 39.84
CA GLU A 396 5.66 -10.85 39.22
C GLU A 396 5.71 -9.75 38.15
N LYS A 397 4.60 -9.52 37.45
CA LYS A 397 4.44 -8.50 36.41
C LYS A 397 3.32 -7.55 36.79
N LEU A 398 3.61 -6.25 36.68
CA LEU A 398 2.63 -5.21 36.92
C LEU A 398 2.00 -4.77 35.60
N THR A 399 0.69 -4.55 35.64
CA THR A 399 -0.04 -3.93 34.54
C THR A 399 -0.12 -2.43 34.71
N ILE A 400 -0.42 -1.72 33.62
CA ILE A 400 -0.56 -0.26 33.65
C ILE A 400 -1.71 0.14 34.60
N ALA A 401 -2.76 -0.68 34.66
CA ALA A 401 -3.85 -0.52 35.61
C ALA A 401 -3.37 -0.56 37.09
N GLN A 402 -2.42 -1.43 37.42
CA GLN A 402 -1.87 -1.54 38.78
C GLN A 402 -0.94 -0.36 39.16
N MET A 403 -0.38 0.35 38.17
CA MET A 403 0.30 1.64 38.39
C MET A 403 -0.65 2.85 38.46
N GLY A 404 -1.95 2.61 38.46
CA GLY A 404 -2.95 3.67 38.48
C GLY A 404 -3.22 4.30 37.12
N GLY A 405 -2.87 3.64 36.01
CA GLY A 405 -3.18 4.10 34.65
C GLY A 405 -4.67 4.04 34.28
N LEU A 406 -5.56 3.92 35.27
CA LEU A 406 -7.02 3.97 35.15
C LEU A 406 -7.63 5.15 35.95
N GLU A 407 -6.80 6.03 36.51
CA GLU A 407 -7.26 7.22 37.22
C GLU A 407 -7.75 8.29 36.24
N CYS A 408 -8.89 8.93 36.54
CA CYS A 408 -9.52 9.92 35.66
C CYS A 408 -8.58 11.10 35.32
N GLY A 409 -7.84 11.60 36.32
CA GLY A 409 -6.94 12.74 36.18
C GLY A 409 -5.66 12.49 35.39
N LYS A 410 -5.36 11.24 35.02
CA LYS A 410 -4.20 10.91 34.19
C LYS A 410 -4.51 10.90 32.68
N CYS A 411 -5.80 10.85 32.34
CA CYS A 411 -6.27 10.73 30.97
C CYS A 411 -7.14 11.90 30.52
N HIS A 412 -7.82 12.60 31.44
CA HIS A 412 -8.83 13.60 31.09
C HIS A 412 -8.48 15.06 31.44
N TYR A 413 -7.33 15.27 32.08
CA TYR A 413 -6.81 16.56 32.55
C TYR A 413 -5.29 16.52 32.52
#